data_AF-X1DZA7-F1
#
_entry.id   AF-X1DZA7-F1
#
_cell.length_a   1.000
_cell.length_b   1.000
_cell.length_c   1.000
_cell.angle_alpha   90.00
_cell.angle_beta   90.00
_cell.angle_gamma   90.00
#
_symmetry.space_group_name_H-M   'P 1'
#
loop_
_entity.id
_entity.type
_entity.pdbx_description
1 polymer ?
#
loop_
_entity_poly.entity_id
_entity_poly.type
_entity_poly.pdbx_seq_one_letter_code
_entity_poly.pdbx_strand_id
1 'polypeptide(L)'
;MKLSVTMDDAYGRTTTRVYGMEAEALLADIQTNVAAFLAALEAVTDLGCVKATILIPATTPEWDEIALASVDRGGTFSGWVTEGMKKASLKIPGVKLSLVAADGSIADAGATATFLDEFEDAADFNL
;
A
#
# COMPACT_ATOMS: atom_id res chain seq x y z
N MET A 1 -0.78 -15.80 3.66
CA MET A 1 -1.46 -14.51 3.96
C MET A 1 -1.76 -14.44 5.47
N LYS A 2 -2.02 -13.26 6.03
CA LYS A 2 -2.35 -13.11 7.47
C LYS A 2 -3.62 -12.28 7.66
N LEU A 3 -4.52 -12.75 8.53
CA LEU A 3 -5.70 -12.03 9.00
C LEU A 3 -5.46 -11.58 10.44
N SER A 4 -5.49 -10.28 10.70
CA SER A 4 -5.47 -9.72 12.05
C SER A 4 -6.87 -9.29 12.45
N VAL A 5 -7.37 -9.83 13.56
CA VAL A 5 -8.68 -9.50 14.12
C VAL A 5 -8.49 -8.85 15.49
N THR A 6 -9.06 -7.67 15.67
CA THR A 6 -9.14 -6.98 16.96
C THR A 6 -10.56 -7.12 17.49
N MET A 7 -10.67 -7.61 18.72
CA MET A 7 -11.93 -7.86 19.41
C MET A 7 -11.97 -7.12 20.74
N ASP A 8 -13.16 -6.75 21.18
CA ASP A 8 -13.40 -6.05 22.44
C ASP A 8 -14.41 -6.79 23.33
N ASP A 9 -14.35 -6.50 24.62
CA ASP A 9 -15.34 -6.97 25.59
C ASP A 9 -16.16 -5.79 26.16
N ALA A 10 -17.28 -6.12 26.83
CA ALA A 10 -18.13 -5.12 27.48
C ALA A 10 -17.44 -4.35 28.63
N TYR A 11 -16.22 -4.75 29.01
CA TYR A 11 -15.40 -4.07 30.04
C TYR A 11 -14.36 -3.13 29.42
N GLY A 12 -14.42 -2.89 28.10
CA GLY A 12 -13.53 -1.98 27.38
C GLY A 12 -12.12 -2.54 27.19
N ARG A 13 -11.91 -3.85 27.36
CA ARG A 13 -10.63 -4.51 27.10
C ARG A 13 -10.59 -4.95 25.65
N THR A 14 -9.44 -4.81 25.02
CA THR A 14 -9.22 -5.25 23.64
C THR A 14 -8.20 -6.37 23.58
N THR A 15 -8.41 -7.31 22.65
CA THR A 15 -7.45 -8.35 22.31
C THR A 15 -7.27 -8.39 20.80
N THR A 16 -6.05 -8.65 20.34
CA THR A 16 -5.76 -8.80 18.92
C THR A 16 -5.17 -10.18 18.68
N ARG A 17 -5.71 -10.88 17.68
CA ARG A 17 -5.25 -12.20 17.25
C ARG A 17 -4.90 -12.17 15.77
N VAL A 18 -3.86 -12.92 15.41
CA VAL A 18 -3.42 -13.08 14.03
C VAL A 18 -3.60 -14.54 13.64
N TYR A 19 -4.33 -14.76 12.56
CA TYR A 19 -4.62 -16.07 11.99
C TYR A 19 -3.88 -16.24 10.67
N GLY A 20 -3.32 -17.43 10.46
CA GLY A 20 -2.76 -17.81 9.17
C GLY A 20 -3.90 -18.10 8.19
N MET A 21 -3.75 -17.66 6.95
CA MET A 21 -4.69 -17.94 5.87
C MET A 21 -3.93 -18.39 4.63
N GLU A 22 -4.48 -19.40 3.96
CA GLU A 22 -3.98 -19.86 2.66
C GLU A 22 -4.11 -18.74 1.62
N ALA A 23 -3.24 -18.78 0.60
CA ALA A 23 -3.26 -17.79 -0.46
C ALA A 23 -4.37 -18.16 -1.45
N GLU A 24 -5.32 -17.25 -1.65
CA GLU A 24 -6.36 -17.36 -2.67
C GLU A 24 -5.98 -16.53 -3.90
N ALA A 25 -6.44 -16.94 -5.08
CA ALA A 25 -6.14 -16.24 -6.33
C ALA A 25 -6.93 -14.93 -6.49
N LEU A 26 -8.15 -14.87 -5.96
CA LEU A 26 -9.05 -13.73 -6.14
C LEU A 26 -9.34 -13.05 -4.80
N LEU A 27 -9.36 -11.71 -4.81
CA LEU A 27 -9.73 -10.92 -3.62
C LEU A 27 -11.17 -11.22 -3.15
N ALA A 28 -12.08 -11.52 -4.09
CA ALA A 28 -13.45 -11.89 -3.77
C ALA A 28 -13.50 -13.16 -2.91
N ASP A 29 -12.71 -14.18 -3.25
CA ASP A 29 -12.65 -15.43 -2.49
C ASP A 29 -12.06 -15.20 -1.09
N ILE A 30 -11.05 -14.33 -0.98
CA ILE A 30 -10.48 -13.91 0.31
C ILE A 30 -11.57 -13.28 1.19
N GLN A 31 -12.36 -12.37 0.65
CA GLN A 31 -13.44 -11.70 1.38
C GLN A 31 -14.52 -12.68 1.82
N THR A 32 -14.93 -13.61 0.94
CA THR A 32 -15.90 -14.65 1.26
C THR A 32 -15.40 -15.56 2.38
N ASN A 33 -14.15 -16.00 2.32
CA ASN A 33 -13.55 -16.88 3.33
C ASN A 33 -13.38 -16.18 4.68
N VAL A 34 -12.98 -14.90 4.69
CA VAL A 34 -12.90 -14.11 5.94
C VAL A 34 -14.28 -13.87 6.54
N ALA A 35 -15.30 -13.57 5.72
CA ALA A 35 -16.67 -13.43 6.21
C ALA A 35 -17.18 -14.73 6.84
N ALA A 36 -16.93 -15.88 6.20
CA ALA A 36 -17.28 -17.19 6.74
C ALA A 36 -16.56 -17.49 8.07
N PHE A 37 -15.27 -17.16 8.16
CA PHE A 37 -14.51 -17.32 9.39
C PHE A 37 -15.03 -16.43 10.52
N LEU A 38 -15.32 -15.15 10.26
CA LEU A 38 -15.85 -14.24 11.27
C LEU A 38 -17.24 -14.67 11.77
N ALA A 39 -18.10 -15.17 10.88
CA ALA A 39 -19.39 -15.74 11.28
C ALA A 39 -19.22 -16.99 12.17
N ALA A 40 -18.27 -17.86 11.85
CA ALA A 40 -17.95 -19.01 12.70
C ALA A 40 -17.34 -18.58 14.05
N LEU A 41 -16.55 -17.51 14.07
CA LEU A 41 -15.95 -16.96 15.29
C LEU A 41 -17.01 -16.33 16.19
N GLU A 42 -17.94 -15.56 15.63
CA GLU A 42 -19.09 -14.98 16.34
C GLU A 42 -19.94 -16.05 17.02
N ALA A 43 -20.09 -17.23 16.40
CA ALA A 43 -20.82 -18.34 17.00
C ALA A 43 -20.13 -18.96 18.24
N VAL A 44 -18.85 -18.67 18.49
CA VAL A 44 -18.06 -19.26 19.58
C VAL A 44 -17.45 -18.23 20.53
N THR A 45 -17.69 -16.94 20.33
CA THR A 45 -17.16 -15.88 21.19
C THR A 45 -18.22 -14.82 21.50
N ASP A 46 -18.26 -14.37 22.76
CA ASP A 46 -19.10 -13.24 23.19
C ASP A 46 -18.40 -11.88 23.00
N LEU A 47 -17.22 -11.87 22.38
CA LEU A 47 -16.45 -10.65 22.10
C LEU A 47 -16.99 -9.94 20.86
N GLY A 48 -16.99 -8.60 20.88
CA GLY A 48 -17.28 -7.79 19.70
C GLY A 48 -16.11 -7.83 18.72
N CYS A 49 -16.40 -7.85 17.41
CA CYS A 49 -15.37 -7.69 16.37
C CYS A 49 -15.26 -6.22 15.97
N VAL A 50 -14.16 -5.56 16.35
CA VAL A 50 -13.93 -4.13 16.08
C VAL A 50 -13.33 -3.92 14.70
N LYS A 51 -12.39 -4.79 14.30
CA LYS A 51 -11.63 -4.64 13.06
C LYS A 51 -11.07 -5.99 12.60
N ALA A 52 -11.18 -6.25 11.30
CA ALA A 52 -10.48 -7.33 10.62
C ALA A 52 -9.61 -6.75 9.50
N THR A 53 -8.32 -7.07 9.48
CA THR A 53 -7.35 -6.57 8.47
C THR A 53 -6.60 -7.73 7.83
N ILE A 54 -6.52 -7.71 6.51
CA ILE A 54 -5.77 -8.71 5.74
C ILE A 54 -4.51 -8.04 5.20
N LEU A 55 -3.37 -8.69 5.38
CA LEU A 55 -2.11 -8.25 4.80
C LEU A 55 -1.67 -9.26 3.73
N ILE A 56 -1.69 -8.81 2.49
CA ILE A 56 -1.22 -9.55 1.31
C ILE A 56 0.17 -8.99 0.97
N PRO A 57 1.27 -9.68 1.33
CA PRO A 57 2.59 -9.23 0.91
C PRO A 57 2.71 -9.33 -0.61
N ALA A 58 3.27 -8.30 -1.24
CA ALA A 58 3.66 -8.38 -2.64
C ALA A 58 4.72 -9.50 -2.80
N THR A 59 4.61 -10.28 -3.87
CA THR A 59 5.58 -11.34 -4.21
C THR A 59 6.80 -10.81 -4.97
N THR A 60 6.87 -9.49 -5.17
CA THR A 60 7.95 -8.83 -5.90
C THR A 60 9.29 -9.01 -5.18
N PRO A 61 10.38 -9.21 -5.92
CA PRO A 61 11.70 -9.37 -5.31
C PRO A 61 12.10 -8.11 -4.54
N GLU A 62 12.81 -8.31 -3.43
CA GLU A 62 13.54 -7.23 -2.77
C GLU A 62 14.58 -6.66 -3.74
N TRP A 63 14.76 -5.33 -3.71
CA TRP A 63 15.78 -4.66 -4.49
C TRP A 63 16.96 -4.30 -3.59
N ASP A 64 18.18 -4.63 -4.02
CA ASP A 64 19.40 -4.30 -3.28
C ASP A 64 19.63 -2.78 -3.21
N GLU A 65 20.08 -2.30 -2.05
CA GLU A 65 20.59 -0.94 -1.92
C GLU A 65 21.89 -0.78 -2.72
N ILE A 66 21.94 0.24 -3.58
CA ILE A 66 23.14 0.57 -4.33
C ILE A 66 23.89 1.69 -3.60
N ALA A 67 25.22 1.66 -3.58
CA ALA A 67 26.04 2.75 -3.04
C ALA A 67 25.64 4.10 -3.67
N LEU A 68 25.49 5.15 -2.86
CA LEU A 68 24.99 6.49 -3.23
C LEU A 68 23.47 6.57 -3.54
N ALA A 69 22.66 5.57 -3.16
CA ALA A 69 21.20 5.56 -3.39
C ALA A 69 20.42 6.66 -2.64
N SER A 70 21.03 7.38 -1.70
CA SER A 70 20.36 8.44 -0.95
C SER A 70 21.32 9.54 -0.51
N VAL A 71 21.37 10.62 -1.29
CA VAL A 71 21.83 11.93 -0.79
C VAL A 71 20.58 12.79 -0.70
N ASP A 72 19.86 12.67 0.42
CA ASP A 72 18.50 13.14 0.69
C ASP A 72 18.06 14.46 0.01
N ARG A 73 17.59 14.35 -1.24
CA ARG A 73 16.82 15.36 -1.96
C ARG A 73 15.68 14.69 -2.72
N GLY A 74 14.95 13.77 -2.07
CA GLY A 74 13.80 13.07 -2.66
C GLY A 74 12.98 14.03 -3.52
N GLY A 75 12.86 13.70 -4.80
CA GLY A 75 12.23 14.57 -5.79
C GLY A 75 10.74 14.66 -5.52
N THR A 76 10.22 15.89 -5.47
CA THR A 76 8.78 16.11 -5.42
C THR A 76 8.29 16.40 -6.83
N PHE A 77 7.52 15.48 -7.39
CA PHE A 77 6.79 15.72 -8.63
C PHE A 77 5.47 16.37 -8.27
N SER A 78 5.14 17.48 -8.91
CA SER A 78 3.85 18.12 -8.69
C SER A 78 3.20 18.45 -10.02
N GLY A 79 1.98 17.97 -10.20
CA GLY A 79 1.21 18.13 -11.43
C GLY A 79 -0.23 18.48 -11.11
N TRP A 80 -0.99 18.81 -12.15
CA TRP A 80 -2.42 19.02 -12.05
C TRP A 80 -3.12 17.69 -12.33
N VAL A 81 -3.84 17.17 -11.34
CA VAL A 81 -4.73 16.02 -11.52
C VAL A 81 -6.01 16.59 -12.11
N THR A 82 -6.28 16.29 -13.38
CA THR A 82 -7.25 16.96 -14.29
C THR A 82 -6.96 18.43 -14.56
N GLU A 83 -7.19 18.88 -15.80
CA GLU A 83 -7.03 20.29 -16.20
C GLU A 83 -7.69 21.24 -15.19
N GLY A 84 -6.87 21.86 -14.35
CA GLY A 84 -7.24 23.00 -13.52
C GLY A 84 -7.89 22.75 -12.15
N MET A 85 -8.01 21.52 -11.63
CA MET A 85 -8.86 21.28 -10.45
C MET A 85 -8.11 20.93 -9.14
N LYS A 86 -7.00 20.16 -9.15
CA LYS A 86 -6.19 19.92 -7.93
C LYS A 86 -4.71 19.73 -8.24
N LYS A 87 -3.82 20.39 -7.48
CA LYS A 87 -2.38 20.11 -7.53
C LYS A 87 -2.08 18.89 -6.68
N ALA A 88 -1.71 17.77 -7.30
CA ALA A 88 -1.13 16.65 -6.57
C ALA A 88 0.38 16.86 -6.40
N SER A 89 0.94 16.27 -5.35
CA SER A 89 2.39 16.26 -5.14
C SER A 89 2.81 14.90 -4.63
N LEU A 90 3.67 14.23 -5.38
CA LEU A 90 4.26 12.95 -5.04
C LEU A 90 5.71 13.15 -4.64
N LYS A 91 6.08 12.70 -3.44
CA LYS A 91 7.48 12.61 -3.04
C LYS A 91 8.00 11.22 -3.36
N ILE A 92 9.04 11.14 -4.20
CA ILE A 92 9.76 9.89 -4.46
C ILE A 92 11.03 9.87 -3.61
N PRO A 93 11.12 9.00 -2.58
CA PRO A 93 12.35 8.83 -1.82
C PRO A 93 13.41 8.11 -2.66
N GLY A 94 14.68 8.52 -2.54
CA GLY A 94 15.82 7.78 -3.12
C GLY A 94 15.86 7.73 -4.65
N VAL A 95 15.58 8.84 -5.35
CA VAL A 95 15.69 8.90 -6.82
C VAL A 95 17.12 8.58 -7.27
N LYS A 96 17.26 7.70 -8.27
CA LYS A 96 18.56 7.29 -8.84
C LYS A 96 19.35 8.51 -9.32
N LEU A 97 20.62 8.62 -8.93
CA LEU A 97 21.49 9.75 -9.30
C LEU A 97 21.60 9.94 -10.82
N SER A 98 21.53 8.86 -11.61
CA SER A 98 21.55 8.91 -13.08
C SER A 98 20.34 9.62 -13.69
N LEU A 99 19.24 9.79 -12.94
CA LEU A 99 18.03 10.50 -13.37
C LEU A 99 18.02 11.96 -12.93
N VAL A 100 19.02 12.37 -12.14
CA VAL A 100 19.15 13.73 -11.61
C VAL A 100 20.16 14.49 -12.48
N ALA A 101 19.72 15.60 -13.07
CA ALA A 101 20.60 16.48 -13.81
C ALA A 101 21.59 17.21 -12.87
N ALA A 102 22.63 17.83 -13.44
CA ALA A 102 23.69 18.48 -12.66
C ALA A 102 23.17 19.64 -11.77
N ASP A 103 22.02 20.23 -12.13
CA ASP A 103 21.32 21.28 -11.37
C ASP A 103 20.39 20.73 -10.28
N GLY A 104 20.25 19.41 -10.16
CA GLY A 104 19.34 18.75 -9.22
C GLY A 104 17.91 18.59 -9.73
N SER A 105 17.61 19.01 -10.97
CA SER A 105 16.32 18.76 -11.59
C SER A 105 16.17 17.30 -12.02
N ILE A 106 14.94 16.81 -12.09
CA ILE A 106 14.61 15.48 -12.62
C ILE A 106 13.66 15.70 -13.78
N ALA A 107 14.04 15.19 -14.95
CA ALA A 107 13.22 15.30 -16.15
C ALA A 107 12.06 14.30 -16.12
N ASP A 108 10.91 14.74 -16.63
CA ASP A 108 9.77 13.87 -16.93
C ASP A 108 10.00 13.15 -18.26
N ALA A 109 10.89 12.15 -18.23
CA ALA A 109 11.25 11.36 -19.40
C ALA A 109 11.73 9.95 -19.00
N GLY A 110 11.66 9.02 -19.94
CA GLY A 110 12.17 7.66 -19.77
C GLY A 110 11.57 6.97 -18.55
N ALA A 111 12.41 6.43 -17.67
CA ALA A 111 11.97 5.70 -16.47
C ALA A 111 11.15 6.54 -15.49
N THR A 112 11.36 7.87 -15.44
CA THR A 112 10.57 8.75 -14.58
C THR A 112 9.15 8.91 -15.13
N ALA A 113 9.01 9.14 -16.44
CA ALA A 113 7.70 9.23 -17.10
C ALA A 113 6.93 7.92 -16.94
N THR A 114 7.57 6.77 -17.22
CA THR A 114 6.94 5.44 -17.03
C THR A 114 6.43 5.20 -15.61
N PHE A 115 7.10 5.74 -14.58
CA PHE A 115 6.59 5.65 -13.21
C PHE A 115 5.44 6.61 -12.93
N LEU A 116 5.46 7.81 -13.51
CA LEU A 116 4.39 8.79 -13.34
C LEU A 116 3.11 8.37 -14.07
N ASP A 117 3.24 7.65 -15.20
CA ASP A 117 2.13 7.04 -15.95
C ASP A 117 1.26 6.12 -15.07
N GLU A 118 1.83 5.48 -14.04
CA GLU A 118 1.11 4.64 -13.07
C GLU A 118 0.08 5.43 -12.23
N PHE A 119 0.13 6.76 -12.26
CA PHE A 119 -0.77 7.66 -11.52
C PHE A 119 -1.64 8.53 -12.44
N GLU A 120 -1.62 8.31 -13.75
CA GLU A 120 -2.44 9.03 -14.73
C GLU A 120 -3.88 8.49 -14.78
N ASP A 121 -4.79 9.23 -15.45
CA ASP A 121 -6.21 8.86 -15.52
C ASP A 121 -6.38 7.46 -16.15
N ALA A 122 -7.20 6.62 -15.50
CA ALA A 122 -7.35 5.17 -15.76
C ALA A 122 -6.18 4.24 -15.34
N ALA A 123 -5.18 4.73 -14.60
CA ALA A 123 -4.17 3.88 -13.97
C ALA A 123 -4.65 3.24 -12.65
N ASP A 124 -3.94 2.20 -12.21
CA ASP A 124 -4.28 1.44 -11.00
C ASP A 124 -3.98 2.22 -9.69
N PHE A 125 -3.11 3.24 -9.74
CA PHE A 125 -2.74 4.07 -8.60
C PHE A 125 -3.28 5.50 -8.75
N ASN A 126 -3.60 6.14 -7.62
CA ASN A 126 -4.13 7.50 -7.57
C ASN A 126 -3.32 8.37 -6.59
N LEU A 127 -3.22 9.66 -6.90
CA LEU A 127 -2.52 10.69 -6.12
C LEU A 127 -3.41 11.49 -5.16
#